data_AF-A0A9D8XBN4-F1
#
_entry.id   AF-A0A9D8XBN4-F1
#
_cell.length_a   1.000
_cell.length_b   1.000
_cell.length_c   1.000
_cell.angle_alpha   90.00
_cell.angle_beta   90.00
_cell.angle_gamma   90.00
#
_symmetry.space_group_name_H-M   'P 1'
#
loop_
_entity.id
_entity.type
_entity.pdbx_description
1 polymer ?
#
loop_
_entity_poly.entity_id
_entity_poly.type
_entity_poly.pdbx_seq_one_letter_code
_entity_poly.pdbx_strand_id
1 'polypeptide(L)'
;GLEGEDSAYSKLNGVNVRDLLNQMQEHGIRLLGSSIIGLPTHTPENIQNAIDYATAFHTDFHQFMLYTPNPGTPLFEELTAKGLMKDPSEYDLADCHGQYAFNYRHPHIKNGLETELLRRAFQTDFDVNGPSLMRLTRTLLNGWLKYKNHPDERVRRRWEWEMEPVRNAYIPMVAAMRSYYRGRNDVVFQLADQLLKDLLKEFGSLKMRLFSYVGAKYLRYTIWREEKRLARGVTYEPPTFYQRNAFVQDESIELASAVEPLVMERVSEMENTASSETSKEMERQMQLVG
;
A
#
# COMPACT_ATOMS: atom_id res chain seq x y z
N GLY A 1 2.93 2.70 -16.95
CA GLY A 1 4.07 2.81 -16.03
C GLY A 1 4.65 4.19 -16.19
N LEU A 2 4.87 4.89 -15.08
CA LEU A 2 5.67 6.10 -15.05
C LEU A 2 7.01 5.67 -14.47
N GLU A 3 8.02 5.71 -15.31
CA GLU A 3 9.39 5.32 -14.95
C GLU A 3 10.12 6.56 -14.43
N GLY A 4 11.22 6.40 -13.69
CA GLY A 4 11.85 7.46 -12.90
C GLY A 4 12.16 8.75 -13.69
N GLU A 5 12.40 9.85 -12.96
CA GLU A 5 12.67 11.19 -13.52
C GLU A 5 13.78 11.19 -14.60
N ASP A 6 14.75 10.26 -14.48
CA ASP A 6 15.86 10.07 -15.42
C ASP A 6 15.61 8.99 -16.50
N SER A 7 14.38 8.49 -16.66
CA SER A 7 14.10 7.40 -17.60
C SER A 7 14.17 7.85 -19.07
N ALA A 8 15.12 7.28 -19.82
CA ALA A 8 15.46 7.62 -21.20
C ALA A 8 14.48 7.05 -22.26
N TYR A 9 13.21 6.84 -21.92
CA TYR A 9 12.24 6.25 -22.85
C TYR A 9 11.48 7.30 -23.67
N SER A 10 11.48 7.12 -24.98
CA SER A 10 10.85 8.01 -25.96
C SER A 10 9.33 8.19 -25.81
N LYS A 11 8.67 7.32 -25.03
CA LYS A 11 7.20 7.32 -24.85
C LYS A 11 6.67 8.53 -24.08
N LEU A 12 7.51 9.18 -23.27
CA LEU A 12 7.12 10.32 -22.44
C LEU A 12 7.61 11.67 -23.00
N ASN A 13 8.31 11.66 -24.15
CA ASN A 13 8.83 12.87 -24.77
C ASN A 13 7.68 13.83 -25.14
N GLY A 14 7.73 15.03 -24.57
CA GLY A 14 6.74 16.10 -24.83
C GLY A 14 5.40 15.95 -24.09
N VAL A 15 5.27 14.97 -23.18
CA VAL A 15 4.06 14.78 -22.38
C VAL A 15 4.30 15.31 -20.97
N ASN A 16 3.51 16.30 -20.53
CA ASN A 16 3.42 16.61 -19.11
C ASN A 16 2.58 15.53 -18.42
N VAL A 17 3.27 14.54 -17.86
CA VAL A 17 2.66 13.39 -17.20
C VAL A 17 1.69 13.81 -16.11
N ARG A 18 2.04 14.81 -15.29
CA ARG A 18 1.18 15.26 -14.18
C ARG A 18 -0.16 15.78 -14.70
N ASP A 19 -0.13 16.58 -15.76
CA ASP A 19 -1.34 17.12 -16.37
C ASP A 19 -2.21 16.01 -16.97
N LEU A 20 -1.59 15.03 -17.62
CA LEU A 20 -2.30 13.88 -18.17
C LEU A 20 -3.00 13.07 -17.06
N LEU A 21 -2.31 12.77 -15.97
CA LEU A 21 -2.90 12.02 -14.85
C LEU A 21 -4.04 12.82 -14.20
N ASN A 22 -3.84 14.11 -13.97
CA ASN A 22 -4.88 15.00 -13.45
C ASN A 22 -6.11 14.99 -14.37
N GLN A 23 -5.90 15.13 -15.69
CA GLN A 23 -6.98 15.06 -16.67
C GLN A 23 -7.72 13.73 -16.59
N MET A 24 -7.01 12.60 -16.51
CA MET A 24 -7.64 11.29 -16.36
C MET A 24 -8.51 11.20 -15.11
N GLN A 25 -8.02 11.67 -13.96
CA GLN A 25 -8.76 11.69 -12.70
C GLN A 25 -9.95 12.67 -12.71
N GLU A 26 -9.86 13.80 -13.40
CA GLU A 26 -10.99 14.71 -13.63
C GLU A 26 -12.12 14.07 -14.44
N HIS A 27 -11.76 13.14 -15.33
CA HIS A 27 -12.71 12.31 -16.07
C HIS A 27 -13.18 11.08 -15.27
N GLY A 28 -12.74 10.95 -14.01
CA GLY A 28 -13.05 9.85 -13.11
C GLY A 28 -12.42 8.51 -13.50
N ILE A 29 -11.34 8.55 -14.27
CA ILE A 29 -10.51 7.39 -14.60
C ILE A 29 -9.60 7.11 -13.40
N ARG A 30 -9.66 5.88 -12.90
CA ARG A 30 -8.85 5.41 -11.78
C ARG A 30 -7.44 5.10 -12.24
N LEU A 31 -6.46 5.52 -11.45
CA LEU A 31 -5.06 5.35 -11.76
C LEU A 31 -4.40 4.39 -10.76
N LEU A 32 -3.72 3.38 -11.33
CA LEU A 32 -2.79 2.53 -10.60
C LEU A 32 -1.36 2.92 -10.98
N GLY A 33 -0.67 3.55 -10.04
CA GLY A 33 0.77 3.77 -10.09
C GLY A 33 1.52 2.48 -9.80
N SER A 34 2.68 2.30 -10.44
CA SER A 34 3.61 1.23 -10.13
C SER A 34 5.01 1.78 -10.22
N SER A 35 5.81 1.55 -9.17
CA SER A 35 7.19 2.01 -9.08
C SER A 35 8.09 0.89 -8.60
N ILE A 36 9.30 0.86 -9.16
CA ILE A 36 10.31 -0.14 -8.87
C ILE A 36 11.29 0.44 -7.84
N ILE A 37 11.53 -0.32 -6.77
CA ILE A 37 12.49 -0.07 -5.70
C ILE A 37 13.70 -0.98 -5.90
N GLY A 38 14.91 -0.48 -5.64
CA GLY A 38 16.15 -1.25 -5.86
C GLY A 38 16.63 -1.35 -7.31
N LEU A 39 16.46 -0.32 -8.12
CA LEU A 39 17.24 -0.18 -9.35
C LEU A 39 18.73 -0.10 -9.00
N PRO A 40 19.67 -0.50 -9.88
CA PRO A 40 21.10 -0.50 -9.56
C PRO A 40 21.67 0.84 -9.06
N THR A 41 21.04 1.94 -9.47
CA THR A 41 21.39 3.32 -9.07
C THR A 41 20.77 3.74 -7.74
N HIS A 42 19.79 3.01 -7.21
CA HIS A 42 19.18 3.32 -5.93
C HIS A 42 20.13 3.00 -4.78
N THR A 43 20.34 3.98 -3.93
CA THR A 43 21.13 3.89 -2.70
C THR A 43 20.26 4.29 -1.52
N PRO A 44 20.62 3.93 -0.28
CA PRO A 44 19.90 4.38 0.90
C PRO A 44 19.76 5.91 0.98
N GLU A 45 20.70 6.66 0.40
CA GLU A 45 20.76 8.11 0.42
C GLU A 45 19.83 8.76 -0.62
N ASN A 46 19.65 8.16 -1.80
CA ASN A 46 18.88 8.78 -2.89
C ASN A 46 17.46 8.23 -3.03
N ILE A 47 17.16 7.06 -2.47
CA ILE A 47 15.91 6.35 -2.75
C ILE A 47 14.68 7.09 -2.24
N GLN A 48 14.82 7.93 -1.22
CA GLN A 48 13.72 8.77 -0.75
C GLN A 48 13.26 9.74 -1.85
N ASN A 49 14.16 10.31 -2.63
CA ASN A 49 13.80 11.20 -3.74
C ASN A 49 12.98 10.45 -4.81
N ALA A 50 13.33 9.19 -5.09
CA ALA A 50 12.58 8.35 -6.02
C ALA A 50 11.17 8.02 -5.49
N ILE A 51 11.04 7.76 -4.18
CA ILE A 51 9.77 7.55 -3.50
C ILE A 51 8.92 8.83 -3.54
N ASP A 52 9.51 9.98 -3.21
CA ASP A 52 8.82 11.27 -3.19
C ASP A 52 8.33 11.66 -4.59
N TYR A 53 9.16 11.43 -5.62
CA TYR A 53 8.77 11.61 -7.01
C TYR A 53 7.59 10.73 -7.41
N ALA A 54 7.64 9.43 -7.05
CA ALA A 54 6.56 8.49 -7.35
C ALA A 54 5.25 8.85 -6.65
N THR A 55 5.31 9.24 -5.37
CA THR A 55 4.13 9.59 -4.58
C THR A 55 3.51 10.93 -5.00
N ALA A 56 4.30 11.84 -5.54
CA ALA A 56 3.83 13.12 -6.05
C ALA A 56 2.87 13.01 -7.25
N PHE A 57 2.69 11.83 -7.85
CA PHE A 57 1.70 11.61 -8.91
C PHE A 57 0.27 11.40 -8.39
N HIS A 58 0.06 11.33 -7.07
CA HIS A 58 -1.26 11.27 -6.44
C HIS A 58 -2.20 10.22 -7.05
N THR A 59 -1.66 9.04 -7.40
CA THR A 59 -2.44 7.93 -7.97
C THR A 59 -3.46 7.41 -6.96
N ASP A 60 -4.56 6.81 -7.43
CA ASP A 60 -5.60 6.27 -6.54
C ASP A 60 -5.08 5.05 -5.76
N PHE A 61 -4.25 4.26 -6.44
CA PHE A 61 -3.54 3.12 -5.91
C PHE A 61 -2.08 3.20 -6.36
N HIS A 62 -1.14 2.87 -5.49
CA HIS A 62 0.26 2.80 -5.85
C HIS A 62 0.87 1.49 -5.40
N GLN A 63 1.51 0.79 -6.33
CA GLN A 63 2.25 -0.43 -6.06
C GLN A 63 3.75 -0.13 -6.04
N PHE A 64 4.44 -0.49 -4.96
CA PHE A 64 5.90 -0.52 -4.91
C PHE A 64 6.37 -1.97 -4.96
N MET A 65 7.27 -2.27 -5.90
CA MET A 65 7.83 -3.61 -6.10
C MET A 65 9.35 -3.55 -6.10
N LEU A 66 10.01 -4.59 -5.62
CA LEU A 66 11.45 -4.75 -5.76
C LEU A 66 11.82 -5.06 -7.22
N TYR A 67 12.98 -4.56 -7.64
CA TYR A 67 13.55 -4.90 -8.94
C TYR A 67 14.13 -6.32 -8.91
N THR A 68 13.33 -7.29 -9.35
CA THR A 68 13.68 -8.72 -9.25
C THR A 68 14.16 -9.27 -10.60
N PRO A 69 15.39 -9.81 -10.70
CA PRO A 69 15.84 -10.57 -11.85
C PRO A 69 15.13 -11.93 -11.91
N ASN A 70 14.14 -12.04 -12.79
CA ASN A 70 13.48 -13.31 -13.07
C ASN A 70 14.29 -14.13 -14.09
N PRO A 71 14.36 -15.47 -13.95
CA PRO A 71 15.02 -16.33 -14.93
C PRO A 71 14.54 -16.06 -16.37
N GLY A 72 15.49 -15.93 -17.30
CA GLY A 72 15.22 -15.60 -18.71
C GLY A 72 15.11 -14.10 -19.02
N THR A 73 15.34 -13.22 -18.05
CA THR A 73 15.44 -11.77 -18.29
C THR A 73 16.90 -11.34 -18.51
N PRO A 74 17.16 -10.26 -19.28
CA PRO A 74 18.51 -9.73 -19.45
C PRO A 74 19.20 -9.37 -18.12
N LEU A 75 18.46 -8.85 -17.14
CA LEU A 75 18.98 -8.54 -15.82
C LEU A 75 19.47 -9.80 -15.09
N PHE A 76 18.73 -10.91 -15.19
CA PHE A 76 19.12 -12.18 -14.59
C PHE A 76 20.40 -12.72 -15.23
N GLU A 77 20.51 -12.68 -16.56
CA GLU A 77 21.72 -13.10 -17.28
C GLU A 77 22.94 -12.26 -16.88
N GLU A 78 22.78 -10.94 -16.82
CA GLU A 78 23.83 -10.01 -16.41
C GLU A 78 24.31 -10.26 -14.99
N LEU A 79 23.39 -10.38 -14.03
CA LEU A 79 23.74 -10.61 -12.62
C LEU A 79 24.31 -12.01 -12.39
N THR A 80 23.87 -13.00 -13.15
CA THR A 80 24.46 -14.35 -13.14
C THR A 80 25.91 -14.31 -13.64
N ALA A 81 26.17 -13.66 -14.78
CA ALA A 81 27.52 -13.53 -15.32
C ALA A 81 28.47 -12.76 -14.38
N LYS A 82 27.94 -11.82 -13.60
CA LYS A 82 28.68 -11.07 -12.57
C LYS A 82 28.84 -11.83 -11.24
N GLY A 83 28.23 -13.01 -11.10
CA GLY A 83 28.24 -13.78 -9.85
C GLY A 83 27.50 -13.07 -8.70
N LEU A 84 26.51 -12.24 -9.01
CA LEU A 84 25.74 -11.46 -8.03
C LEU A 84 24.41 -12.11 -7.61
N MET A 85 23.99 -13.18 -8.29
CA MET A 85 22.84 -13.97 -7.84
C MET A 85 23.15 -14.62 -6.49
N LYS A 86 22.16 -14.64 -5.58
CA LYS A 86 22.28 -15.40 -4.33
C LYS A 86 22.19 -16.89 -4.65
N ASP A 87 22.88 -17.71 -3.88
CA ASP A 87 22.70 -19.16 -3.94
C ASP A 87 21.27 -19.51 -3.47
N PRO A 88 20.56 -20.46 -4.12
CA PRO A 88 19.22 -20.86 -3.69
C PRO A 88 19.11 -21.36 -2.23
N SER A 89 20.23 -21.73 -1.59
CA SER A 89 20.26 -22.05 -0.16
C SER A 89 20.20 -20.83 0.76
N GLU A 90 20.38 -19.61 0.23
CA GLU A 90 20.38 -18.36 1.02
C GLU A 90 18.99 -17.73 1.19
N TYR A 91 17.96 -18.22 0.49
CA TYR A 91 16.62 -17.63 0.51
C TYR A 91 15.55 -18.65 0.16
N ASP A 92 14.30 -18.40 0.61
CA ASP A 92 13.14 -19.14 0.12
C ASP A 92 12.67 -18.54 -1.21
N LEU A 93 12.40 -19.41 -2.20
CA LEU A 93 11.81 -18.98 -3.47
C LEU A 93 10.48 -18.26 -3.27
N ALA A 94 9.70 -18.67 -2.27
CA ALA A 94 8.44 -18.03 -1.92
C ALA A 94 8.63 -16.56 -1.53
N ASP A 95 9.76 -16.21 -0.91
CA ASP A 95 10.05 -14.86 -0.41
C ASP A 95 10.50 -13.88 -1.51
N CYS A 96 10.82 -14.39 -2.70
CA CYS A 96 11.34 -13.62 -3.82
C CYS A 96 10.26 -13.20 -4.83
N HIS A 97 9.05 -12.90 -4.35
CA HIS A 97 7.92 -12.43 -5.17
C HIS A 97 7.92 -10.92 -5.48
N GLY A 98 9.02 -10.22 -5.14
CA GLY A 98 9.17 -8.78 -5.40
C GLY A 98 8.47 -7.86 -4.40
N GLN A 99 7.93 -8.37 -3.29
CA GLN A 99 7.40 -7.55 -2.18
C GLN A 99 8.03 -7.85 -0.83
N TYR A 100 9.08 -8.68 -0.78
CA TYR A 100 9.74 -9.03 0.46
C TYR A 100 11.26 -8.99 0.35
N ALA A 101 11.88 -9.92 -0.38
CA ALA A 101 13.34 -10.03 -0.46
C ALA A 101 13.88 -10.00 -1.91
N PHE A 102 15.15 -9.58 -2.06
CA PHE A 102 15.88 -9.79 -3.31
C PHE A 102 16.44 -11.21 -3.42
N ASN A 103 16.41 -11.79 -4.62
CA ASN A 103 17.09 -13.04 -4.99
C ASN A 103 18.55 -12.82 -5.46
N TYR A 104 19.09 -11.60 -5.33
CA TYR A 104 20.44 -11.23 -5.75
C TYR A 104 21.07 -10.24 -4.75
N ARG A 105 22.37 -9.97 -4.92
CA ARG A 105 23.12 -9.03 -4.10
C ARG A 105 23.12 -7.65 -4.75
N HIS A 106 22.30 -6.75 -4.23
CA HIS A 106 22.28 -5.35 -4.66
C HIS A 106 23.55 -4.61 -4.19
N PRO A 107 24.19 -3.77 -5.03
CA PRO A 107 25.47 -3.12 -4.70
C PRO A 107 25.39 -2.23 -3.45
N HIS A 108 24.26 -1.54 -3.25
CA HIS A 108 24.06 -0.52 -2.21
C HIS A 108 23.02 -0.88 -1.14
N ILE A 109 22.18 -1.90 -1.38
CA ILE A 109 21.05 -2.25 -0.51
C ILE A 109 21.32 -3.67 -0.02
N LYS A 110 21.53 -3.83 1.28
CA LYS A 110 22.05 -5.07 1.86
C LYS A 110 21.29 -5.41 3.14
N ASN A 111 21.44 -6.65 3.59
CA ASN A 111 21.00 -7.11 4.92
C ASN A 111 19.49 -6.90 5.19
N GLY A 112 18.64 -7.12 4.18
CA GLY A 112 17.18 -7.00 4.33
C GLY A 112 16.65 -5.56 4.31
N LEU A 113 17.52 -4.57 4.05
CA LEU A 113 17.12 -3.17 3.95
C LEU A 113 16.06 -2.96 2.84
N GLU A 114 16.00 -3.83 1.84
CA GLU A 114 14.99 -3.79 0.77
C GLU A 114 13.54 -3.84 1.29
N THR A 115 13.28 -4.66 2.30
CA THR A 115 11.94 -4.79 2.91
C THR A 115 11.55 -3.50 3.62
N GLU A 116 12.48 -2.91 4.36
CA GLU A 116 12.24 -1.65 5.06
C GLU A 116 12.05 -0.48 4.10
N LEU A 117 12.79 -0.46 2.98
CA LEU A 117 12.63 0.55 1.93
C LEU A 117 11.27 0.43 1.23
N LEU A 118 10.79 -0.79 0.94
CA LEU A 118 9.44 -1.00 0.44
C LEU A 118 8.38 -0.50 1.43
N ARG A 119 8.50 -0.91 2.70
CA ARG A 119 7.57 -0.49 3.75
C ARG A 119 7.53 1.02 3.88
N ARG A 120 8.70 1.68 3.84
CA ARG A 120 8.82 3.14 3.82
C ARG A 120 8.12 3.74 2.61
N ALA A 121 8.28 3.20 1.41
CA ALA A 121 7.63 3.71 0.21
C ALA A 121 6.09 3.69 0.33
N PHE A 122 5.51 2.59 0.80
CA PHE A 122 4.08 2.49 1.09
C PHE A 122 3.63 3.48 2.18
N GLN A 123 4.42 3.62 3.24
CA GLN A 123 4.12 4.54 4.33
C GLN A 123 4.16 6.01 3.85
N THR A 124 5.17 6.39 3.07
CA THR A 124 5.27 7.75 2.49
C THR A 124 4.07 8.04 1.57
N ASP A 125 3.67 7.12 0.69
CA ASP A 125 2.47 7.29 -0.13
C ASP A 125 1.23 7.54 0.74
N PHE A 126 1.08 6.74 1.79
CA PHE A 126 -0.07 6.83 2.68
C PHE A 126 -0.09 8.14 3.50
N ASP A 127 1.08 8.62 3.94
CA ASP A 127 1.18 9.86 4.72
C ASP A 127 0.99 11.11 3.88
N VAL A 128 1.40 11.08 2.61
CA VAL A 128 1.25 12.20 1.67
C VAL A 128 -0.13 12.21 1.04
N ASN A 129 -0.59 11.06 0.53
CA ASN A 129 -1.77 10.96 -0.32
C ASN A 129 -3.02 10.46 0.43
N GLY A 130 -2.83 9.90 1.62
CA GLY A 130 -3.90 9.29 2.41
C GLY A 130 -4.37 7.94 1.88
N PRO A 131 -5.40 7.34 2.51
CA PRO A 131 -5.90 6.02 2.14
C PRO A 131 -6.41 5.96 0.69
N SER A 132 -6.10 4.88 -0.03
CA SER A 132 -6.54 4.68 -1.43
C SER A 132 -8.05 4.81 -1.64
N LEU A 133 -8.85 4.36 -0.67
CA LEU A 133 -10.31 4.51 -0.76
C LEU A 133 -10.75 5.98 -0.75
N MET A 134 -10.05 6.86 -0.04
CA MET A 134 -10.30 8.31 -0.06
C MET A 134 -9.99 8.88 -1.45
N ARG A 135 -8.85 8.49 -2.04
CA ARG A 135 -8.39 8.92 -3.37
C ARG A 135 -9.35 8.46 -4.46
N LEU A 136 -9.69 7.17 -4.46
CA LEU A 136 -10.71 6.58 -5.33
C LEU A 136 -12.04 7.33 -5.25
N THR A 137 -12.50 7.63 -4.04
CA THR A 137 -13.78 8.33 -3.84
C THR A 137 -13.75 9.74 -4.44
N ARG A 138 -12.61 10.45 -4.34
CA ARG A 138 -12.40 11.74 -5.01
C ARG A 138 -12.49 11.60 -6.53
N THR A 139 -11.79 10.64 -7.11
CA THR A 139 -11.79 10.40 -8.56
C THR A 139 -13.19 10.05 -9.08
N LEU A 140 -13.92 9.17 -8.38
CA LEU A 140 -15.30 8.86 -8.73
C LEU A 140 -16.22 10.08 -8.65
N LEU A 141 -16.07 10.92 -7.61
CA LEU A 141 -16.84 12.15 -7.48
C LEU A 141 -16.54 13.14 -8.62
N ASN A 142 -15.29 13.30 -9.04
CA ASN A 142 -14.92 14.17 -10.15
C ASN A 142 -15.63 13.75 -11.44
N GLY A 143 -15.57 12.46 -11.78
CA GLY A 143 -16.27 11.93 -12.94
C GLY A 143 -17.79 12.07 -12.84
N TRP A 144 -18.39 11.80 -11.68
CA TRP A 144 -19.82 12.05 -11.44
C TRP A 144 -20.19 13.51 -11.70
N LEU A 145 -19.45 14.46 -11.11
CA LEU A 145 -19.74 15.89 -11.27
C LEU A 145 -19.64 16.34 -12.74
N LYS A 146 -18.70 15.76 -13.49
CA LYS A 146 -18.50 16.06 -14.92
C LYS A 146 -19.61 15.49 -15.79
N TYR A 147 -20.14 14.32 -15.46
CA TYR A 147 -20.96 13.53 -16.38
C TYR A 147 -22.40 13.26 -15.93
N LYS A 148 -22.80 13.61 -14.70
CA LYS A 148 -24.16 13.38 -14.18
C LYS A 148 -25.28 13.99 -15.06
N ASN A 149 -24.97 15.08 -15.77
CA ASN A 149 -25.89 15.78 -16.66
C ASN A 149 -25.54 15.62 -18.16
N HIS A 150 -24.72 14.62 -18.52
CA HIS A 150 -24.31 14.39 -19.91
C HIS A 150 -25.54 14.13 -20.81
N PRO A 151 -25.62 14.62 -22.06
CA PRO A 151 -26.80 14.46 -22.93
C PRO A 151 -27.14 13.00 -23.25
N ASP A 152 -26.12 12.15 -23.43
CA ASP A 152 -26.30 10.70 -23.63
C ASP A 152 -26.72 10.00 -22.31
N GLU A 153 -27.89 9.35 -22.33
CA GLU A 153 -28.42 8.57 -21.22
C GLU A 153 -27.50 7.41 -20.81
N ARG A 154 -26.81 6.77 -21.76
CA ARG A 154 -25.89 5.66 -21.47
C ARG A 154 -24.76 6.12 -20.55
N VAL A 155 -24.25 7.33 -20.76
CA VAL A 155 -23.20 7.93 -19.93
C VAL A 155 -23.73 8.21 -18.53
N ARG A 156 -24.93 8.80 -18.41
CA ARG A 156 -25.57 9.05 -17.11
C ARG A 156 -25.77 7.75 -16.31
N ARG A 157 -26.34 6.72 -16.94
CA ARG A 157 -26.57 5.40 -16.30
C ARG A 157 -25.29 4.75 -15.82
N ARG A 158 -24.18 4.87 -16.59
CA ARG A 158 -22.87 4.38 -16.14
C ARG A 158 -22.45 5.06 -14.84
N TRP A 159 -22.54 6.39 -14.77
CA TRP A 159 -22.15 7.14 -13.58
C TRP A 159 -23.07 6.93 -12.39
N GLU A 160 -24.36 6.67 -12.61
CA GLU A 160 -25.27 6.25 -11.53
C GLU A 160 -24.84 4.92 -10.91
N TRP A 161 -24.44 3.94 -11.73
CA TRP A 161 -23.92 2.67 -11.23
C TRP A 161 -22.60 2.83 -10.49
N GLU A 162 -21.65 3.58 -11.06
CA GLU A 162 -20.32 3.79 -10.45
C GLU A 162 -20.38 4.50 -9.10
N MET A 163 -21.41 5.34 -8.88
CA MET A 163 -21.60 6.07 -7.62
C MET A 163 -22.38 5.29 -6.56
N GLU A 164 -22.89 4.09 -6.85
CA GLU A 164 -23.63 3.28 -5.89
C GLU A 164 -22.82 3.01 -4.60
N PRO A 165 -21.54 2.57 -4.66
CA PRO A 165 -20.75 2.32 -3.45
C PRO A 165 -20.47 3.61 -2.68
N VAL A 166 -20.32 4.73 -3.38
CA VAL A 166 -20.07 6.03 -2.74
C VAL A 166 -21.26 6.46 -1.89
N ARG A 167 -22.48 6.35 -2.44
CA ARG A 167 -23.72 6.73 -1.77
C ARG A 167 -24.03 5.83 -0.58
N ASN A 168 -23.71 4.54 -0.67
CA ASN A 168 -24.14 3.55 0.32
C ASN A 168 -23.06 3.22 1.38
N ALA A 169 -21.78 3.36 1.06
CA ALA A 169 -20.70 2.92 1.94
C ALA A 169 -19.57 3.94 2.13
N TYR A 170 -19.13 4.66 1.09
CA TYR A 170 -17.88 5.42 1.22
C TYR A 170 -18.03 6.73 2.00
N ILE A 171 -19.20 7.38 1.99
CA ILE A 171 -19.42 8.60 2.78
C ILE A 171 -19.11 8.42 4.29
N PRO A 172 -19.66 7.41 5.01
CA PRO A 172 -19.27 7.18 6.41
C PRO A 172 -17.81 6.75 6.56
N MET A 173 -17.21 6.06 5.57
CA MET A 173 -15.79 5.70 5.59
C MET A 173 -14.89 6.93 5.50
N VAL A 174 -15.16 7.87 4.59
CA VAL A 174 -14.43 9.14 4.49
C VAL A 174 -14.61 9.97 5.78
N ALA A 175 -15.81 9.96 6.38
CA ALA A 175 -16.02 10.61 7.67
C ALA A 175 -15.24 9.95 8.82
N ALA A 176 -15.09 8.62 8.81
CA ALA A 176 -14.24 7.89 9.75
C ALA A 176 -12.76 8.28 9.56
N MET A 177 -12.27 8.30 8.32
CA MET A 177 -10.90 8.72 7.98
C MET A 177 -10.62 10.15 8.44
N ARG A 178 -11.49 11.11 8.10
CA ARG A 178 -11.40 12.48 8.59
C ARG A 178 -11.29 12.53 10.11
N SER A 179 -12.12 11.78 10.83
CA SER A 179 -12.04 11.75 12.29
C SER A 179 -10.78 11.05 12.81
N TYR A 180 -10.23 10.08 12.10
CA TYR A 180 -9.02 9.36 12.45
C TYR A 180 -7.79 10.25 12.28
N TYR A 181 -7.67 10.97 11.16
CA TYR A 181 -6.50 11.82 10.89
C TYR A 181 -6.46 13.14 11.63
N ARG A 182 -7.57 13.56 12.26
CA ARG A 182 -7.61 14.76 13.09
C ARG A 182 -6.53 14.69 14.19
N GLY A 183 -5.58 15.63 14.15
CA GLY A 183 -4.45 15.71 15.08
C GLY A 183 -3.39 14.61 14.92
N ARG A 184 -3.46 13.81 13.85
CA ARG A 184 -2.45 12.80 13.50
C ARG A 184 -1.68 13.18 12.22
N ASN A 185 -2.41 13.65 11.21
CA ASN A 185 -1.84 14.13 9.95
C ASN A 185 -2.78 15.21 9.39
N ASP A 186 -2.34 16.46 9.45
CA ASP A 186 -3.19 17.60 9.08
C ASP A 186 -3.46 17.66 7.58
N VAL A 187 -2.50 17.26 6.74
CA VAL A 187 -2.66 17.23 5.28
C VAL A 187 -3.78 16.25 4.91
N VAL A 188 -3.69 15.01 5.37
CA VAL A 188 -4.70 13.98 5.08
C VAL A 188 -6.05 14.32 5.73
N PHE A 189 -6.03 14.94 6.92
CA PHE A 189 -7.25 15.45 7.54
C PHE A 189 -7.98 16.46 6.64
N GLN A 190 -7.26 17.44 6.06
CA GLN A 190 -7.85 18.44 5.18
C GLN A 190 -8.38 17.82 3.89
N LEU A 191 -7.64 16.88 3.30
CA LEU A 191 -8.10 16.13 2.11
C LEU A 191 -9.42 15.40 2.39
N ALA A 192 -9.51 14.69 3.52
CA ALA A 192 -10.71 13.97 3.92
C ALA A 192 -11.86 14.91 4.30
N ASP A 193 -11.58 16.03 4.97
CA ASP A 193 -12.58 17.04 5.34
C ASP A 193 -13.20 17.69 4.09
N GLN A 194 -12.37 18.08 3.12
CA GLN A 194 -12.84 18.66 1.87
C GLN A 194 -13.65 17.64 1.06
N LEU A 195 -13.18 16.40 0.94
CA LEU A 195 -13.93 15.33 0.26
C LEU A 195 -15.28 15.07 0.91
N LEU A 196 -15.33 14.99 2.24
CA LEU A 196 -16.59 14.81 2.95
C LEU A 196 -17.56 15.96 2.71
N LYS A 197 -17.08 17.22 2.74
CA LYS A 197 -17.90 18.40 2.44
C LYS A 197 -18.49 18.33 1.03
N ASP A 198 -17.68 17.97 0.04
CA ASP A 198 -18.14 17.88 -1.36
C ASP A 198 -19.17 16.76 -1.53
N LEU A 199 -18.94 15.59 -0.92
CA LEU A 199 -19.89 14.47 -0.93
C LEU A 199 -21.22 14.83 -0.26
N LEU A 200 -21.18 15.51 0.90
CA LEU A 200 -22.39 15.94 1.60
C LEU A 200 -23.08 17.13 0.92
N LYS A 201 -22.37 17.93 0.12
CA LYS A 201 -22.99 18.95 -0.73
C LYS A 201 -23.75 18.31 -1.87
N GLU A 202 -23.19 17.27 -2.48
CA GLU A 202 -23.77 16.58 -3.64
C GLU A 202 -24.90 15.62 -3.26
N PHE A 203 -24.73 14.83 -2.19
CA PHE A 203 -25.65 13.74 -1.82
C PHE A 203 -26.36 13.96 -0.47
N GLY A 204 -26.02 15.03 0.26
CA GLY A 204 -26.33 15.16 1.68
C GLY A 204 -27.75 15.60 1.99
N SER A 205 -28.71 14.67 1.86
CA SER A 205 -29.95 14.74 2.63
C SER A 205 -29.65 14.70 4.15
N LEU A 206 -30.58 15.16 4.99
CA LEU A 206 -30.46 15.07 6.45
C LEU A 206 -30.18 13.64 6.93
N LYS A 207 -30.79 12.63 6.27
CA LYS A 207 -30.54 11.21 6.54
C LYS A 207 -29.09 10.83 6.29
N MET A 208 -28.51 11.29 5.18
CA MET A 208 -27.12 10.98 4.82
C MET A 208 -26.12 11.60 5.79
N ARG A 209 -26.39 12.82 6.28
CA ARG A 209 -25.55 13.47 7.30
C ARG A 209 -25.53 12.68 8.61
N LEU A 210 -26.70 12.19 9.05
CA LEU A 210 -26.80 11.35 10.24
C LEU A 210 -26.10 10.00 10.02
N PHE A 211 -26.33 9.35 8.88
CA PHE A 211 -25.69 8.09 8.51
C PHE A 211 -24.16 8.21 8.50
N SER A 212 -23.62 9.29 7.91
CA SER A 212 -22.19 9.59 7.91
C SER A 212 -21.62 9.68 9.33
N TYR A 213 -22.28 10.40 10.23
CA TYR A 213 -21.82 10.58 11.61
C TYR A 213 -21.84 9.28 12.42
N VAL A 214 -22.97 8.56 12.39
CA VAL A 214 -23.14 7.30 13.14
C VAL A 214 -22.24 6.20 12.56
N GLY A 215 -22.22 6.07 11.23
CA GLY A 215 -21.37 5.13 10.52
C GLY A 215 -19.90 5.36 10.78
N ALA A 216 -19.44 6.63 10.82
CA ALA A 216 -18.05 6.95 11.13
C ALA A 216 -17.63 6.48 12.53
N LYS A 217 -18.48 6.67 13.55
CA LYS A 217 -18.21 6.19 14.91
C LYS A 217 -18.15 4.67 14.97
N TYR A 218 -19.11 4.01 14.34
CA TYR A 218 -19.14 2.55 14.26
C TYR A 218 -17.87 1.99 13.60
N LEU A 219 -17.51 2.51 12.42
CA LEU A 219 -16.32 2.08 11.67
C LEU A 219 -15.03 2.30 12.47
N ARG A 220 -14.89 3.43 13.17
CA ARG A 220 -13.73 3.66 14.03
C ARG A 220 -13.63 2.64 15.16
N TYR A 221 -14.76 2.31 15.79
CA TYR A 221 -14.80 1.29 16.83
C TYR A 221 -14.44 -0.10 16.28
N THR A 222 -14.99 -0.49 15.13
CA THR A 222 -14.69 -1.79 14.52
C THR A 222 -13.24 -1.90 14.09
N ILE A 223 -12.65 -0.85 13.49
CA ILE A 223 -11.24 -0.82 13.11
C ILE A 223 -10.35 -0.92 14.33
N TRP A 224 -10.62 -0.15 15.40
CA TRP A 224 -9.86 -0.25 16.65
C TRP A 224 -9.93 -1.65 17.27
N ARG A 225 -11.12 -2.27 17.28
CA ARG A 225 -11.29 -3.63 17.78
C ARG A 225 -10.49 -4.63 16.94
N GLU A 226 -10.46 -4.42 15.63
CA GLU A 226 -9.73 -5.27 14.69
C GLU A 226 -8.21 -5.12 14.85
N GLU A 227 -7.70 -3.90 14.97
CA GLU A 227 -6.32 -3.61 15.30
C GLU A 227 -5.88 -4.34 16.59
N LYS A 228 -6.72 -4.33 17.64
CA LYS A 228 -6.48 -5.08 18.87
C LYS A 228 -6.55 -6.60 18.70
N ARG A 229 -7.25 -7.12 17.69
CA ARG A 229 -7.23 -8.56 17.37
C ARG A 229 -5.95 -8.94 16.65
N LEU A 230 -5.59 -8.18 15.61
CA LEU A 230 -4.36 -8.39 14.84
C LEU A 230 -3.11 -8.26 15.72
N ALA A 231 -3.05 -7.27 16.61
CA ALA A 231 -1.95 -7.08 17.56
C ALA A 231 -1.82 -8.23 18.58
N ARG A 232 -2.83 -9.10 18.71
CA ARG A 232 -2.77 -10.32 19.52
C ARG A 232 -2.38 -11.56 18.70
N GLY A 233 -1.93 -11.38 17.47
CA GLY A 233 -1.51 -12.47 16.58
C GLY A 233 -2.65 -13.19 15.86
N VAL A 234 -3.89 -12.68 15.92
CA VAL A 234 -4.99 -13.25 15.12
C VAL A 234 -4.74 -12.95 13.65
N THR A 235 -4.58 -13.97 12.82
CA THR A 235 -4.43 -13.83 11.36
C THR A 235 -5.67 -14.36 10.64
N TYR A 236 -5.87 -13.90 9.40
CA TYR A 236 -6.91 -14.42 8.48
C TYR A 236 -6.35 -15.44 7.50
N GLU A 237 -5.12 -15.89 7.72
CA GLU A 237 -4.49 -16.88 6.86
C GLU A 237 -5.24 -18.21 7.04
N PRO A 238 -5.78 -18.78 5.95
CA PRO A 238 -6.41 -20.09 6.04
C PRO A 238 -5.36 -21.13 6.44
N PRO A 239 -5.72 -22.20 7.16
CA PRO A 239 -4.79 -23.27 7.47
C PRO A 239 -4.14 -23.81 6.18
N THR A 240 -2.81 -23.80 6.13
CA THR A 240 -2.07 -24.40 5.02
C THR A 240 -2.29 -25.91 5.03
N PHE A 241 -2.77 -26.44 3.92
CA PHE A 241 -2.90 -27.88 3.71
C PHE A 241 -2.21 -28.27 2.41
N TYR A 242 -1.56 -29.43 2.42
CA TYR A 242 -0.93 -30.00 1.23
C TYR A 242 -1.83 -31.08 0.65
N GLN A 243 -1.96 -31.11 -0.68
CA GLN A 243 -2.61 -32.21 -1.39
C GLN A 243 -1.62 -32.80 -2.39
N ARG A 244 -1.58 -34.12 -2.45
CA ARG A 244 -0.77 -34.86 -3.42
C ARG A 244 -1.46 -34.78 -4.78
N ASN A 245 -0.72 -34.35 -5.81
CA ASN A 245 -1.24 -34.44 -7.18
C ASN A 245 -1.27 -35.91 -7.64
N ALA A 246 -2.13 -36.23 -8.60
CA ALA A 246 -2.29 -37.61 -9.10
C ALA A 246 -1.05 -38.19 -9.82
N PHE A 247 -0.01 -37.37 -10.04
CA PHE A 247 1.20 -37.74 -10.76
C PHE A 247 2.41 -38.01 -9.84
N VAL A 248 2.31 -37.74 -8.53
CA VAL A 248 3.35 -38.11 -7.57
C VAL A 248 3.32 -39.63 -7.38
N GLN A 249 4.38 -40.33 -7.77
CA GLN A 249 4.50 -41.80 -7.71
C GLN A 249 5.20 -42.32 -6.45
N ASP A 250 5.86 -41.45 -5.68
CA ASP A 250 6.68 -41.87 -4.54
C ASP A 250 5.84 -42.03 -3.25
N GLU A 251 5.74 -43.24 -2.71
CA GLU A 251 4.99 -43.57 -1.48
C GLU A 251 5.77 -43.26 -0.19
N SER A 252 7.05 -42.86 -0.29
CA SER A 252 7.98 -42.78 0.84
C SER A 252 7.91 -41.49 1.68
N ILE A 253 7.16 -40.48 1.25
CA ILE A 253 7.04 -39.20 1.97
C ILE A 253 5.70 -39.16 2.73
N GLU A 254 5.77 -39.33 4.06
CA GLU A 254 4.64 -39.03 4.96
C GLU A 254 4.30 -37.53 4.85
N LEU A 255 3.21 -37.21 4.17
CA LEU A 255 2.65 -35.86 4.13
C LEU A 255 1.19 -35.91 4.57
N ALA A 256 0.97 -35.80 5.88
CA ALA A 256 -0.27 -35.29 6.46
C ALA A 256 -0.08 -35.01 7.96
N SER A 257 0.32 -33.79 8.30
CA SER A 257 -0.27 -33.10 9.45
C SER A 257 -0.59 -31.68 9.00
N ALA A 258 -1.74 -31.16 9.43
CA ALA A 258 -1.93 -29.72 9.39
C ALA A 258 -0.75 -29.12 10.15
N VAL A 259 0.00 -28.21 9.52
CA VAL A 259 1.02 -27.47 10.27
C VAL A 259 0.22 -26.67 11.30
N GLU A 260 0.34 -27.02 12.58
CA GLU A 260 -0.17 -26.14 13.64
C GLU A 260 0.46 -24.77 13.41
N PRO A 261 -0.33 -23.67 13.40
CA PRO A 261 0.22 -22.35 13.18
C PRO A 261 1.40 -22.16 14.12
N LEU A 262 2.55 -21.74 13.58
CA LEU A 262 3.71 -21.39 14.37
C LEU A 262 3.26 -20.44 15.49
N VAL A 263 3.11 -20.96 16.70
CA VAL A 263 3.01 -20.12 17.89
C VAL A 263 4.34 -19.39 17.93
N MET A 264 4.30 -18.09 17.67
CA MET A 264 5.46 -17.19 17.69
C MET A 264 6.03 -17.12 19.10
N GLU A 265 6.78 -18.14 19.51
CA GLU A 265 7.47 -18.19 20.80
C GLU A 265 8.85 -17.50 20.75
N ARG A 266 9.22 -16.87 19.63
CA ARG A 266 10.51 -16.16 19.45
C ARG A 266 10.40 -14.68 19.09
N VAL A 267 9.28 -14.03 19.38
CA VAL A 267 9.20 -12.55 19.35
C VAL A 267 9.33 -11.96 20.76
N SER A 268 9.04 -12.74 21.81
CA SER A 268 9.11 -12.29 23.19
C SER A 268 10.53 -11.94 23.67
N GLU A 269 11.58 -12.54 23.12
CA GLU A 269 12.96 -12.25 23.53
C GLU A 269 13.52 -10.95 22.92
N MET A 270 13.12 -10.59 21.69
CA MET A 270 13.51 -9.31 21.07
C MET A 270 12.64 -8.14 21.55
N GLU A 271 11.35 -8.37 21.84
CA GLU A 271 10.48 -7.32 22.40
C GLU A 271 10.82 -6.99 23.86
N ASN A 272 11.21 -7.99 24.67
CA ASN A 272 11.62 -7.73 26.06
C ASN A 272 12.95 -6.97 26.16
N THR A 273 13.88 -7.19 25.22
CA THR A 273 15.15 -6.45 25.18
C THR A 273 14.94 -5.02 24.71
N ALA A 274 14.20 -4.80 23.62
CA ALA A 274 13.88 -3.47 23.10
C ALA A 274 13.02 -2.64 24.08
N SER A 275 12.02 -3.25 24.73
CA SER A 275 11.20 -2.56 25.74
C SER A 275 12.01 -2.17 26.98
N SER A 276 13.02 -2.97 27.39
CA SER A 276 13.84 -2.64 28.55
C SER A 276 14.82 -1.49 28.27
N GLU A 277 15.35 -1.39 27.04
CA GLU A 277 16.24 -0.31 26.64
C GLU A 277 15.49 1.01 26.44
N THR A 278 14.30 0.95 25.84
CA THR A 278 13.45 2.14 25.64
C THR A 278 12.97 2.72 26.98
N SER A 279 12.65 1.86 27.96
CA SER A 279 12.24 2.31 29.29
C SER A 279 13.39 2.92 30.10
N LYS A 280 14.62 2.38 29.96
CA LYS A 280 15.83 2.94 30.60
C LYS A 280 16.26 4.28 29.99
N GLU A 281 16.07 4.45 28.69
CA GLU A 281 16.34 5.74 28.02
C GLU A 281 15.31 6.80 28.41
N MET A 282 14.02 6.44 28.53
CA MET A 282 12.99 7.35 29.04
C MET A 282 13.25 7.80 30.49
N GLU A 283 13.70 6.91 31.37
CA GLU A 283 14.08 7.27 32.75
C GLU A 283 15.30 8.20 32.81
N ARG A 284 16.31 7.98 31.95
CA ARG A 284 17.46 8.89 31.82
C ARG A 284 17.06 10.28 31.32
N GLN A 285 16.17 10.36 30.35
CA GLN A 285 15.68 11.64 29.82
C GLN A 285 14.83 12.39 30.86
N MET A 286 14.05 11.69 31.70
CA MET A 286 13.30 12.33 32.79
C MET A 286 14.19 12.82 33.94
N GLN A 287 15.34 12.18 34.20
CA GLN A 287 16.32 12.66 35.19
C GLN A 287 17.13 13.88 34.71
N LEU A 288 17.17 14.16 33.41
CA LEU A 288 17.86 15.33 32.85
C LEU A 288 16.98 16.58 32.78
N VAL A 289 15.67 16.46 33.03
CA VAL A 289 14.66 17.53 32.92
C VAL A 289 14.03 17.90 34.28
N GLY A 290 14.53 17.32 35.39
CA GLY A 290 14.20 17.70 36.77
C GLY A 290 15.38 18.34 37.47
#